data_AF-A0A7M2QNS6-F1
#
_entry.id   AF-A0A7M2QNS6-F1
#
_cell.length_a   1.000
_cell.length_b   1.000
_cell.length_c   1.000
_cell.angle_alpha   90.00
_cell.angle_beta   90.00
_cell.angle_gamma   90.00
#
_symmetry.space_group_name_H-M   'P 1'
#
loop_
_entity.id
_entity.type
_entity.pdbx_description
1 polymer ?
#
loop_
_entity_poly.entity_id
_entity_poly.type
_entity_poly.pdbx_seq_one_letter_code
_entity_poly.pdbx_strand_id
1 'polypeptide(L)'
;MARITPPHLEMALSRVKGYVMRHPSGVDAKDLLKVEAFSRLKSKDRQQLLDIIERYDQLEVTCTGKGAKAVTWLRHKLHATTAPAESVEIAAVELAEPTFVCCDCLNEKPASEFTGDIHRCTACDARAAAPVVKETETLSSNIEQKENEAMAPKTALNPNELRKQAEALLRQAEEAERCMTAKDVFKKQLDPLRREVLLAHTKVTKGFEAMVDGMAELDKAMAKLRDFKVEA
;
A
#
# COMPACT_ATOMS: atom_id res chain seq x y z
N MET A 1 12.44 27.21 9.02
CA MET A 1 11.53 26.42 8.16
C MET A 1 10.34 27.30 7.81
N ALA A 2 10.19 27.69 6.55
CA ALA A 2 9.05 28.52 6.12
C ALA A 2 7.76 27.72 6.31
N ARG A 3 6.71 28.35 6.84
CA ARG A 3 5.38 27.70 6.93
C ARG A 3 4.88 27.46 5.51
N ILE A 4 4.82 26.19 5.14
CA ILE A 4 4.38 25.71 3.83
C ILE A 4 2.90 26.06 3.59
N THR A 5 2.09 25.99 4.64
CA THR A 5 0.67 26.30 4.63
C THR A 5 0.41 27.64 5.32
N PRO A 6 -0.41 28.53 4.75
CA PRO A 6 -0.89 29.73 5.44
C PRO A 6 -1.62 29.37 6.75
N PRO A 7 -1.49 30.18 7.82
CA PRO A 7 -2.03 29.86 9.14
C PRO A 7 -3.56 29.73 9.17
N HIS A 8 -4.26 30.43 8.27
CA HIS A 8 -5.71 30.34 8.15
C HIS A 8 -6.19 29.03 7.49
N LEU A 9 -5.32 28.34 6.74
CA LEU A 9 -5.61 27.06 6.08
C LEU A 9 -5.11 25.85 6.87
N GLU A 10 -4.19 26.05 7.81
CA GLU A 10 -3.54 24.99 8.60
C GLU A 10 -4.54 24.16 9.42
N MET A 11 -5.54 24.82 10.02
CA MET A 11 -6.60 24.16 10.77
C MET A 11 -7.48 23.31 9.84
N ALA A 12 -7.85 23.83 8.66
CA ALA A 12 -8.65 23.10 7.69
C ALA A 12 -7.88 21.89 7.14
N LEU A 13 -6.61 22.07 6.81
CA LEU A 13 -5.71 21.01 6.36
C LEU A 13 -5.61 19.86 7.38
N SER A 14 -5.39 20.18 8.66
CA SER A 14 -5.28 19.18 9.72
C SER A 14 -6.57 18.37 9.88
N ARG A 15 -7.73 19.03 9.79
CA ARG A 15 -9.05 18.37 9.88
C ARG A 15 -9.35 17.52 8.65
N VAL A 16 -9.00 18.00 7.46
CA VAL A 16 -9.12 17.24 6.20
C VAL A 16 -8.24 15.99 6.24
N LYS A 17 -6.98 16.09 6.67
CA LYS A 17 -6.10 14.92 6.85
C LYS A 17 -6.69 13.90 7.81
N GLY A 18 -7.19 14.36 8.96
CA GLY A 18 -7.83 13.48 9.95
C GLY A 18 -9.10 12.80 9.41
N TYR A 19 -9.87 13.50 8.58
CA TYR A 19 -11.05 12.95 7.92
C TYR A 19 -10.68 11.89 6.88
N VAL A 20 -9.78 12.22 5.94
CA VAL A 20 -9.32 11.30 4.89
C VAL A 20 -8.63 10.06 5.49
N MET A 21 -7.91 10.21 6.61
CA MET A 21 -7.28 9.09 7.32
C MET A 21 -8.31 8.08 7.89
N ARG A 22 -9.53 8.51 8.23
CA ARG A 22 -10.62 7.62 8.67
C ARG A 22 -11.29 6.86 7.52
N HIS A 23 -11.05 7.28 6.28
CA HIS A 23 -11.65 6.70 5.09
C HIS A 23 -10.59 6.01 4.22
N PRO A 24 -10.34 4.70 4.42
CA PRO A 24 -9.30 3.97 3.69
C PRO A 24 -9.55 3.87 2.19
N SER A 25 -10.82 3.91 1.76
CA SER A 25 -11.22 3.93 0.35
C SER A 25 -10.83 5.24 -0.38
N GLY A 26 -10.52 6.30 0.36
CA GLY A 26 -10.41 7.67 -0.18
C GLY A 26 -11.75 8.39 -0.17
N VAL A 27 -11.70 9.70 -0.46
CA VAL A 27 -12.79 10.65 -0.26
C VAL A 27 -12.87 11.62 -1.44
N ASP A 28 -14.09 11.89 -1.90
CA ASP A 28 -14.36 12.92 -2.90
C ASP A 28 -14.17 14.35 -2.35
N ALA A 29 -13.71 15.28 -3.18
CA ALA A 29 -13.64 16.70 -2.81
C ALA A 29 -15.01 17.29 -2.42
N LYS A 30 -16.12 16.71 -2.89
CA LYS A 30 -17.48 17.07 -2.45
C LYS A 30 -17.75 16.62 -1.02
N ASP A 31 -17.24 15.45 -0.63
CA ASP A 31 -17.37 14.91 0.72
C ASP A 31 -16.53 15.67 1.75
N LEU A 32 -15.50 16.41 1.32
CA LEU A 32 -14.76 17.32 2.19
C LEU A 32 -15.63 18.44 2.78
N LEU A 33 -16.79 18.75 2.18
CA LEU A 33 -17.75 19.71 2.75
C LEU A 33 -18.36 19.22 4.08
N LYS A 34 -18.27 17.92 4.39
CA LYS A 34 -18.65 17.37 5.71
C LYS A 34 -17.68 17.81 6.81
N VAL A 35 -16.48 18.27 6.46
CA VAL A 35 -15.51 18.80 7.42
C VAL A 35 -15.82 20.27 7.67
N GLU A 36 -16.29 20.61 8.88
CA GLU A 36 -16.67 21.98 9.24
C GLU A 36 -15.60 23.04 8.95
N ALA A 37 -14.33 22.71 9.20
CA ALA A 37 -13.23 23.64 8.96
C ALA A 37 -13.00 23.90 7.46
N PHE A 38 -13.36 22.96 6.58
CA PHE A 38 -13.27 23.10 5.13
C PHE A 38 -14.52 23.79 4.55
N SER A 39 -15.70 23.51 5.09
CA SER A 39 -16.95 24.14 4.65
C SER A 39 -17.00 25.64 4.98
N ARG A 40 -16.36 26.08 6.06
CA ARG A 40 -16.25 27.50 6.42
C ARG A 40 -15.32 28.32 5.51
N LEU A 41 -14.45 27.68 4.73
CA LEU A 41 -13.54 28.36 3.79
C LEU A 41 -14.28 28.89 2.55
N LYS A 42 -13.77 29.97 1.96
CA LYS A 42 -14.25 30.49 0.67
C LYS A 42 -13.84 29.55 -0.46
N SER A 43 -14.54 29.60 -1.60
CA SER A 43 -14.23 28.74 -2.75
C SER A 43 -12.78 28.86 -3.23
N LYS A 44 -12.21 30.07 -3.20
CA LYS A 44 -10.80 30.32 -3.56
C LYS A 44 -9.84 29.64 -2.59
N ASP A 45 -10.11 29.77 -1.29
CA ASP A 45 -9.30 29.22 -0.21
C ASP A 45 -9.34 27.69 -0.19
N ARG A 46 -10.50 27.09 -0.54
CA ARG A 46 -10.65 25.63 -0.70
C ARG A 46 -9.79 25.11 -1.84
N GLN A 47 -9.76 25.82 -2.97
CA GLN A 47 -8.97 25.44 -4.13
C GLN A 47 -7.48 25.61 -3.85
N GLN A 48 -7.09 26.73 -3.22
CA GLN A 48 -5.72 26.95 -2.75
C GLN A 48 -5.26 25.86 -1.76
N LEU A 49 -6.14 25.37 -0.89
CA LEU A 49 -5.83 24.28 0.01
C LEU A 49 -5.59 22.96 -0.74
N LEU A 50 -6.40 22.63 -1.75
CA LEU A 50 -6.20 21.45 -2.60
C LEU A 50 -4.88 21.56 -3.39
N ASP A 51 -4.58 22.73 -3.96
CA ASP A 51 -3.33 22.99 -4.67
C ASP A 51 -2.10 22.80 -3.75
N ILE A 52 -2.19 23.22 -2.48
CA ILE A 52 -1.13 23.02 -1.50
C ILE A 52 -1.00 21.53 -1.13
N ILE A 53 -2.12 20.82 -0.98
CA ILE A 53 -2.12 19.38 -0.69
C ILE A 53 -1.44 18.60 -1.82
N GLU A 54 -1.74 18.95 -3.07
CA GLU A 54 -1.14 18.35 -4.27
C GLU A 54 0.34 18.74 -4.42
N ARG A 55 0.68 20.03 -4.34
CA ARG A 55 2.06 20.53 -4.51
C ARG A 55 3.05 19.97 -3.50
N TYR A 56 2.62 19.77 -2.25
CA TYR A 56 3.47 19.27 -1.18
C TYR A 56 3.22 17.79 -0.88
N ASP A 57 2.47 17.10 -1.74
CA ASP A 57 2.21 15.67 -1.68
C ASP A 57 1.81 15.22 -0.27
N GLN A 58 0.88 15.97 0.33
CA GLN A 58 0.44 15.74 1.71
C GLN A 58 -0.67 14.69 1.80
N LEU A 59 -1.38 14.48 0.69
CA LEU A 59 -2.36 13.44 0.41
C LEU A 59 -2.23 13.09 -1.07
N GLU A 60 -2.55 11.85 -1.44
CA GLU A 60 -2.67 11.48 -2.84
C GLU A 60 -3.94 12.09 -3.42
N VAL A 61 -3.77 12.99 -4.37
CA VAL A 61 -4.87 13.62 -5.09
C VAL A 61 -4.93 13.02 -6.48
N THR A 62 -6.05 12.38 -6.81
CA THR A 62 -6.31 11.84 -8.14
C THR A 62 -7.47 12.59 -8.76
N CYS A 63 -7.21 13.31 -9.84
CA CYS A 63 -8.24 14.00 -10.60
C CYS A 63 -8.77 13.06 -11.68
N THR A 64 -9.98 12.54 -11.47
CA THR A 64 -10.63 11.64 -12.43
C THR A 64 -11.60 12.46 -13.30
N GLY A 65 -11.37 12.47 -14.61
CA GLY A 65 -12.20 13.18 -15.60
C GLY A 65 -11.51 14.36 -16.30
N LYS A 66 -12.03 14.76 -17.46
CA LYS A 66 -11.51 15.88 -18.27
C LYS A 66 -12.52 17.05 -18.27
N GLY A 67 -12.05 18.26 -17.99
CA GLY A 67 -12.84 19.50 -18.05
C GLY A 67 -13.70 19.78 -16.81
N ALA A 68 -14.85 20.46 -16.99
CA ALA A 68 -15.71 20.95 -15.91
C ALA A 68 -16.38 19.86 -15.02
N LYS A 69 -16.17 18.57 -15.34
CA LYS A 69 -16.65 17.42 -14.56
C LYS A 69 -15.52 16.65 -13.86
N ALA A 70 -14.33 17.24 -13.71
CA ALA A 70 -13.24 16.62 -12.98
C ALA A 70 -13.63 16.41 -11.51
N VAL A 71 -13.56 15.15 -11.07
CA VAL A 71 -13.76 14.76 -9.68
C VAL A 71 -12.39 14.58 -9.04
N THR A 72 -12.11 15.42 -8.05
CA THR A 72 -10.87 15.34 -7.26
C THR A 72 -11.08 14.34 -6.12
N TRP A 73 -10.33 13.24 -6.17
CA TRP A 73 -10.36 12.18 -5.17
C TRP A 73 -9.11 12.26 -4.29
N LEU A 74 -9.29 12.22 -2.98
CA LEU A 74 -8.20 12.34 -2.00
C LEU A 74 -8.03 11.03 -1.23
N ARG A 75 -6.80 10.53 -1.13
CA ARG A 75 -6.44 9.37 -0.32
C ARG A 75 -5.25 9.67 0.58
N HIS A 76 -5.25 9.08 1.76
CA HIS A 76 -4.12 9.20 2.68
C HIS A 76 -3.02 8.21 2.26
N LYS A 77 -1.76 8.65 2.26
CA LYS A 77 -0.59 7.82 1.88
C LYS A 77 -0.42 6.54 2.72
N LEU A 78 -0.96 6.51 3.94
CA LEU A 78 -0.96 5.30 4.78
C LEU A 78 -1.91 4.21 4.25
N HIS A 79 -2.94 4.59 3.49
CA HIS A 79 -3.91 3.69 2.87
C HIS A 79 -3.68 3.53 1.37
N ALA A 80 -2.73 4.28 0.82
CA ALA A 80 -2.17 4.01 -0.47
C ALA A 80 -1.31 2.75 -0.34
N THR A 81 -1.85 1.61 -0.74
CA THR A 81 -1.05 0.41 -0.97
C THR A 81 -0.13 0.71 -2.15
N THR A 82 0.99 1.37 -1.89
CA THR A 82 2.15 1.32 -2.75
C THR A 82 2.82 -0.04 -2.50
N ALA A 83 2.53 -1.02 -3.36
CA ALA A 83 3.65 -1.78 -3.89
C ALA A 83 4.60 -0.74 -4.54
N PRO A 84 5.89 -0.71 -4.18
CA PRO A 84 6.79 0.33 -4.64
C PRO A 84 7.12 0.06 -6.10
N ALA A 85 6.64 0.90 -7.00
CA ALA A 85 7.20 0.99 -8.35
C ALA A 85 7.01 2.42 -8.86
N GLU A 86 8.15 3.01 -9.18
CA GLU A 86 8.28 4.32 -9.78
C GLU A 86 7.55 4.37 -11.13
N SER A 87 6.98 5.55 -11.41
CA SER A 87 6.80 6.15 -12.73
C SER A 87 5.94 5.46 -13.81
N VAL A 88 4.84 6.17 -14.15
CA VAL A 88 4.45 6.58 -15.52
C VAL A 88 3.85 5.47 -16.41
N GLU A 89 2.51 5.41 -16.52
CA GLU A 89 1.67 5.90 -17.64
C GLU A 89 0.19 5.50 -17.45
N ILE A 90 -0.69 6.32 -18.01
CA ILE A 90 -2.15 6.22 -17.97
C ILE A 90 -2.61 5.23 -19.05
N ALA A 91 -3.31 4.15 -18.67
CA ALA A 91 -4.24 3.50 -19.59
C ALA A 91 -5.30 2.68 -18.84
N ALA A 92 -6.53 2.87 -19.32
CA ALA A 92 -7.75 2.11 -19.13
C ALA A 92 -7.72 0.82 -18.29
N VAL A 93 -8.73 0.75 -17.41
CA VAL A 93 -9.49 -0.44 -17.02
C VAL A 93 -9.36 -1.59 -18.02
N GLU A 94 -8.71 -2.67 -17.61
CA GLU A 94 -9.14 -4.03 -17.90
C GLU A 94 -9.00 -4.84 -16.61
N LEU A 95 -10.08 -5.50 -16.18
CA LEU A 95 -9.99 -6.56 -15.17
C LEU A 95 -9.10 -7.66 -15.77
N ALA A 96 -7.81 -7.66 -15.42
CA ALA A 96 -6.94 -8.78 -15.75
C ALA A 96 -7.42 -10.00 -14.95
N GLU A 97 -7.96 -10.99 -15.66
CA GLU A 97 -8.31 -12.28 -15.08
C GLU A 97 -7.07 -12.90 -14.41
N PRO A 98 -7.22 -13.58 -13.26
CA PRO A 98 -6.10 -14.22 -12.60
C PRO A 98 -5.46 -15.26 -13.54
N THR A 99 -4.16 -15.09 -13.80
CA THR A 99 -3.33 -16.06 -14.52
C THR A 99 -2.80 -17.10 -13.55
N PHE A 100 -2.79 -18.36 -13.98
CA PHE A 100 -2.30 -19.50 -13.20
C PHE A 100 -1.20 -20.22 -13.98
N VAL A 101 -0.28 -20.86 -13.26
CA VAL A 101 0.83 -21.63 -13.85
C VAL A 101 0.45 -23.11 -13.87
N CYS A 102 0.49 -23.74 -15.04
CA CYS A 102 0.23 -25.17 -15.16
C CYS A 102 1.42 -26.01 -14.68
N CYS A 103 1.19 -27.03 -13.84
CA CYS A 103 2.26 -27.87 -13.30
C CYS A 103 2.98 -28.73 -14.36
N ASP A 104 2.34 -29.10 -15.47
CA ASP A 104 2.97 -29.98 -16.48
C ASP A 104 3.74 -29.22 -17.57
N CYS A 105 3.27 -28.04 -17.96
CA CYS A 105 3.90 -27.26 -19.04
C CYS A 105 4.57 -25.96 -18.57
N LEU A 106 4.45 -25.61 -17.28
CA LEU A 106 5.05 -24.43 -16.63
C LEU A 106 4.73 -23.09 -17.32
N ASN A 107 3.70 -23.07 -18.16
CA ASN A 107 3.26 -21.88 -18.86
C ASN A 107 2.18 -21.16 -18.05
N GLU A 108 2.27 -19.83 -18.03
CA GLU A 108 1.24 -18.94 -17.51
C GLU A 108 0.05 -18.91 -18.48
N LYS A 109 -1.13 -19.21 -17.96
CA LYS A 109 -2.37 -19.29 -18.73
C LYS A 109 -3.52 -18.65 -17.94
N PRO A 110 -4.54 -18.08 -18.60
CA PRO A 110 -5.70 -17.53 -17.90
C PRO A 110 -6.53 -18.64 -17.24
N ALA A 111 -7.32 -18.31 -16.22
CA ALA A 111 -8.19 -19.25 -15.50
C ALA A 111 -9.12 -20.08 -16.41
N SER A 112 -9.52 -19.51 -17.56
CA SER A 112 -10.35 -20.16 -18.58
C SER A 112 -9.70 -21.37 -19.25
N GLU A 113 -8.37 -21.48 -19.19
CA GLU A 113 -7.61 -22.61 -19.75
C GLU A 113 -7.35 -23.74 -18.74
N PHE A 114 -7.89 -23.67 -17.52
CA PHE A 114 -7.76 -24.72 -16.51
C PHE A 114 -9.07 -25.49 -16.34
N THR A 115 -8.98 -26.82 -16.32
CA THR A 115 -10.11 -27.72 -16.07
C THR A 115 -9.90 -28.44 -14.75
N GLY A 116 -10.93 -28.47 -13.88
CA GLY A 116 -10.84 -29.11 -12.56
C GLY A 116 -10.01 -28.34 -11.52
N ASP A 117 -9.52 -29.05 -10.50
CA ASP A 117 -8.75 -28.49 -9.37
C ASP A 117 -7.44 -27.83 -9.86
N ILE A 118 -7.51 -26.54 -10.23
CA ILE A 118 -6.54 -25.42 -10.31
C ILE A 118 -5.06 -25.69 -10.73
N HIS A 119 -4.64 -26.93 -11.04
CA HIS A 119 -3.23 -27.30 -11.17
C HIS A 119 -2.83 -27.72 -12.60
N ARG A 120 -3.80 -28.00 -13.49
CA ARG A 120 -3.54 -28.51 -14.84
C ARG A 120 -4.38 -27.77 -15.91
N CYS A 121 -3.74 -27.42 -17.02
CA CYS A 121 -4.42 -26.77 -18.14
C CYS A 121 -5.13 -27.79 -19.05
N THR A 122 -6.18 -27.35 -19.75
CA THR A 122 -7.02 -28.13 -20.69
C THR A 122 -6.21 -28.91 -21.72
N ALA A 123 -5.13 -28.33 -22.25
CA ALA A 123 -4.26 -28.99 -23.21
C ALA A 123 -3.42 -30.13 -22.60
N CYS A 124 -3.09 -30.03 -21.30
CA CYS A 124 -2.39 -31.09 -20.58
C CYS A 124 -3.37 -32.17 -20.10
N ASP A 125 -4.60 -31.81 -19.73
CA ASP A 125 -5.66 -32.77 -19.42
C ASP A 125 -6.09 -33.59 -20.64
N ALA A 126 -6.27 -32.97 -21.81
CA ALA A 126 -6.60 -33.69 -23.04
C ALA A 126 -5.52 -34.70 -23.45
N ARG A 127 -4.25 -34.40 -23.16
CA ARG A 127 -3.13 -35.33 -23.37
C ARG A 127 -3.14 -36.49 -22.37
N ALA A 128 -3.57 -36.25 -21.14
CA ALA A 128 -3.69 -37.30 -20.12
C ALA A 128 -4.93 -38.19 -20.31
N ALA A 129 -6.01 -37.64 -20.88
CA ALA A 129 -7.27 -38.34 -21.12
C ALA A 129 -7.29 -39.17 -22.42
N ALA A 130 -6.29 -39.03 -23.29
CA ALA A 130 -6.17 -39.85 -24.49
C ALA A 130 -5.89 -41.32 -24.09
N PRO A 131 -6.68 -42.30 -24.58
CA PRO A 131 -6.38 -43.70 -24.35
C PRO A 131 -5.02 -44.03 -24.96
N VAL A 132 -4.12 -44.60 -24.14
CA VAL A 132 -2.84 -45.15 -24.60
C VAL A 132 -3.15 -46.33 -25.52
N VAL A 133 -3.27 -46.07 -26.81
CA VAL A 133 -3.20 -47.12 -27.83
C VAL A 133 -1.75 -47.59 -27.86
N LYS A 134 -1.54 -48.86 -27.50
CA LYS A 134 -0.25 -49.53 -27.60
C LYS A 134 0.22 -49.52 -29.05
N GLU A 135 1.17 -48.65 -29.37
CA GLU A 135 2.01 -48.79 -30.57
C GLU A 135 3.46 -48.87 -30.12
N THR A 136 3.89 -50.10 -29.83
CA THR A 136 5.27 -50.48 -29.49
C THR A 136 6.19 -50.56 -30.72
N GLU A 137 5.80 -50.01 -31.88
CA GLU A 137 6.52 -50.22 -33.14
C GLU A 137 7.31 -48.99 -33.66
N THR A 138 7.32 -47.86 -32.95
CA THR A 138 8.01 -46.63 -33.43
C THR A 138 9.13 -46.11 -32.50
N LEU A 139 9.62 -46.95 -31.59
CA LEU A 139 10.74 -46.59 -30.69
C LEU A 139 12.14 -46.82 -31.30
N SER A 140 12.26 -47.57 -32.40
CA SER A 140 13.58 -47.86 -33.00
C SER A 140 14.07 -46.79 -33.99
N SER A 141 13.18 -45.99 -34.57
CA SER A 141 13.53 -44.97 -35.59
C SER A 141 13.80 -43.57 -35.01
N ASN A 142 13.55 -43.33 -33.72
CA ASN A 142 13.81 -42.04 -33.06
C ASN A 142 15.15 -41.97 -32.32
N ILE A 143 15.85 -43.09 -32.13
CA ILE A 143 17.16 -43.11 -31.46
C ILE A 143 18.26 -42.63 -32.42
N GLU A 144 18.18 -42.98 -33.70
CA GLU A 144 19.19 -42.58 -34.70
C GLU A 144 19.06 -41.12 -35.17
N GLN A 145 17.91 -40.47 -34.97
CA GLN A 145 17.72 -39.05 -35.30
C GLN A 145 18.10 -38.10 -34.15
N LYS A 146 18.30 -38.60 -32.93
CA LYS A 146 18.59 -37.80 -31.73
C LYS A 146 20.08 -37.70 -31.40
N GLU A 147 20.97 -38.18 -32.27
CA GLU A 147 22.41 -37.92 -32.17
C GLU A 147 22.87 -36.78 -33.09
N ASN A 148 21.97 -36.13 -33.83
CA ASN A 148 22.33 -35.12 -34.83
C ASN A 148 21.71 -33.72 -34.63
N GLU A 149 21.02 -33.47 -33.51
CA GLU A 149 20.73 -32.10 -33.09
C GLU A 149 21.77 -31.64 -32.07
N ALA A 150 22.67 -30.80 -32.59
CA ALA A 150 23.68 -30.09 -31.85
C ALA A 150 23.11 -29.52 -30.54
N MET A 151 23.73 -29.96 -29.46
CA MET A 151 23.77 -29.31 -28.16
C MET A 151 23.82 -27.79 -28.34
N ALA A 152 22.67 -27.12 -28.13
CA ALA A 152 22.65 -25.68 -27.96
C ALA A 152 23.67 -25.36 -26.86
N PRO A 153 24.68 -24.50 -27.11
CA PRO A 153 25.64 -24.18 -26.09
C PRO A 153 24.89 -23.45 -24.99
N LYS A 154 24.71 -24.11 -23.84
CA LYS A 154 24.63 -23.40 -22.57
C LYS A 154 25.79 -22.42 -22.60
N THR A 155 25.52 -21.13 -22.68
CA THR A 155 26.52 -20.07 -22.66
C THR A 155 27.44 -20.40 -21.52
N ALA A 156 28.63 -20.90 -21.84
CA ALA A 156 29.60 -21.30 -20.84
C ALA A 156 30.05 -19.99 -20.21
N LEU A 157 29.43 -19.63 -19.08
CA LEU A 157 29.79 -18.45 -18.31
C LEU A 157 31.30 -18.52 -18.12
N ASN A 158 32.00 -17.56 -18.71
CA ASN A 158 33.45 -17.55 -18.70
C ASN A 158 33.88 -17.43 -17.22
N PRO A 159 34.88 -18.18 -16.73
CA PRO A 159 35.32 -18.07 -15.32
C PRO A 159 35.56 -16.63 -14.84
N ASN A 160 35.89 -15.72 -15.75
CA ASN A 160 36.03 -14.28 -15.46
C ASN A 160 34.67 -13.58 -15.20
N GLU A 161 33.62 -13.93 -15.94
CA GLU A 161 32.26 -13.40 -15.77
C GLU A 161 31.63 -13.87 -14.45
N LEU A 162 31.88 -15.13 -14.07
CA LEU A 162 31.45 -15.66 -12.77
C LEU A 162 32.14 -14.94 -11.60
N ARG A 163 33.44 -14.63 -11.74
CA ARG A 163 34.17 -13.84 -10.74
C ARG A 163 33.60 -12.42 -10.63
N LYS A 164 33.29 -11.78 -11.75
CA LYS A 164 32.68 -10.45 -11.79
C LYS A 164 31.28 -10.44 -11.16
N GLN A 165 30.49 -11.48 -11.39
CA GLN A 165 29.16 -11.63 -10.78
C GLN A 165 29.26 -11.86 -9.27
N ALA A 166 30.22 -12.67 -8.81
CA ALA A 166 30.48 -12.88 -7.39
C ALA A 166 30.94 -11.58 -6.70
N GLU A 167 31.83 -10.80 -7.32
CA GLU A 167 32.29 -9.51 -6.78
C GLU A 167 31.14 -8.49 -6.70
N ALA A 168 30.24 -8.45 -7.69
CA ALA A 168 29.06 -7.59 -7.66
C ALA A 168 28.10 -7.96 -6.52
N LEU A 169 27.88 -9.26 -6.29
CA LEU A 169 27.05 -9.75 -5.19
C LEU A 169 27.66 -9.42 -3.82
N LEU A 170 28.99 -9.58 -3.67
CA LEU A 170 29.68 -9.20 -2.44
C LEU A 170 29.57 -7.69 -2.17
N ARG A 171 29.71 -6.85 -3.21
CA ARG A 171 29.55 -5.40 -3.07
C ARG A 171 28.14 -4.99 -2.65
N GLN A 172 27.12 -5.64 -3.22
CA GLN A 172 25.73 -5.41 -2.81
C GLN A 172 25.47 -5.85 -1.37
N ALA A 173 26.09 -6.95 -0.93
CA ALA A 173 25.99 -7.41 0.45
C ALA A 173 26.64 -6.40 1.42
N GLU A 174 27.83 -5.88 1.11
CA GLU A 174 28.49 -4.85 1.93
C GLU A 174 27.68 -3.54 2.00
N GLU A 175 27.09 -3.11 0.88
CA GLU A 175 26.22 -1.92 0.85
C GLU A 175 24.93 -2.14 1.66
N ALA A 176 24.37 -3.36 1.60
CA ALA A 176 23.23 -3.75 2.43
C ALA A 176 23.59 -3.76 3.93
N GLU A 177 24.75 -4.29 4.32
CA GLU A 177 25.23 -4.26 5.72
C GLU A 177 25.46 -2.83 6.23
N ARG A 178 26.01 -1.94 5.40
CA ARG A 178 26.14 -0.51 5.74
C ARG A 178 24.77 0.16 5.91
N CYS A 179 23.81 -0.18 5.07
CA CYS A 179 22.45 0.33 5.20
C CYS A 179 21.74 -0.21 6.46
N MET A 180 21.94 -1.50 6.79
CA MET A 180 21.36 -2.12 7.99
C MET A 180 21.94 -1.52 9.28
N THR A 181 23.26 -1.36 9.35
CA THR A 181 23.92 -0.74 10.51
C THR A 181 23.47 0.72 10.71
N ALA A 182 23.32 1.49 9.62
CA ALA A 182 22.76 2.84 9.71
C ALA A 182 21.33 2.83 10.28
N LYS A 183 20.45 1.97 9.74
CA LYS A 183 19.06 1.80 10.23
C LYS A 183 19.01 1.39 11.70
N ASP A 184 19.90 0.51 12.14
CA ASP A 184 19.99 0.07 13.54
C ASP A 184 20.40 1.20 14.48
N VAL A 185 21.34 2.07 14.06
CA VAL A 185 21.72 3.26 14.85
C VAL A 185 20.54 4.22 14.99
N PHE A 186 19.83 4.50 13.90
CA PHE A 186 18.63 5.34 13.95
C PHE A 186 17.54 4.72 14.83
N LYS A 187 17.33 3.42 14.74
CA LYS A 187 16.33 2.70 15.55
C LYS A 187 16.66 2.76 17.05
N LYS A 188 17.94 2.55 17.41
CA LYS A 188 18.41 2.69 18.80
C LYS A 188 18.21 4.09 19.38
N GLN A 189 18.28 5.13 18.55
CA GLN A 189 18.00 6.51 18.97
C GLN A 189 16.51 6.84 19.03
N LEU A 190 15.70 6.25 18.15
CA LEU A 190 14.25 6.49 18.09
C LEU A 190 13.47 5.73 19.17
N ASP A 191 13.88 4.52 19.53
CA ASP A 191 13.22 3.69 20.53
C ASP A 191 13.07 4.37 21.91
N PRO A 192 14.08 5.06 22.48
CA PRO A 192 13.90 5.78 23.74
C PRO A 192 12.90 6.94 23.61
N LEU A 193 12.96 7.72 22.52
CA LEU A 193 12.01 8.80 22.26
C LEU A 193 10.58 8.27 22.11
N ARG A 194 10.39 7.16 21.38
CA ARG A 194 9.09 6.49 21.24
C ARG A 194 8.56 6.06 22.61
N ARG A 195 9.41 5.49 23.46
CA ARG A 195 9.04 5.09 24.81
C ARG A 195 8.61 6.28 25.66
N GLU A 196 9.35 7.39 25.62
CA GLU A 196 9.01 8.62 26.35
C GLU A 196 7.65 9.19 25.91
N VAL A 197 7.41 9.24 24.60
CA VAL A 197 6.13 9.70 24.04
C VAL A 197 4.97 8.81 24.52
N LEU A 198 5.12 7.49 24.49
CA LEU A 198 4.08 6.57 24.95
C LEU A 198 3.80 6.70 26.45
N LEU A 199 4.85 6.89 27.26
CA LEU A 199 4.70 7.14 28.70
C LEU A 199 4.01 8.48 28.98
N ALA A 200 4.39 9.53 28.26
CA ALA A 200 3.76 10.84 28.36
C ALA A 200 2.28 10.78 27.95
N HIS A 201 1.97 10.10 26.84
CA HIS A 201 0.60 9.86 26.40
C HIS A 201 -0.23 9.17 27.49
N THR A 202 0.30 8.10 28.08
CA THR A 202 -0.38 7.37 29.17
C THR A 202 -0.64 8.27 30.39
N LYS A 203 0.32 9.12 30.77
CA LYS A 203 0.14 10.09 31.86
C LYS A 203 -0.97 11.10 31.54
N VAL A 204 -1.01 11.60 30.31
CA VAL A 204 -2.06 12.54 29.86
C VAL A 204 -3.44 11.87 29.87
N THR A 205 -3.54 10.64 29.39
CA THR A 205 -4.81 9.88 29.41
C THR A 205 -5.34 9.72 30.83
N LYS A 206 -4.47 9.32 31.78
CA LYS A 206 -4.86 9.20 33.20
C LYS A 206 -5.28 10.53 33.82
N GLY A 207 -4.58 11.61 33.48
CA GLY A 207 -4.95 12.96 33.94
C GLY A 207 -6.31 13.41 33.39
N PHE A 208 -6.62 13.04 32.14
CA PHE A 208 -7.92 13.32 31.54
C PHE A 208 -9.04 12.49 32.17
N GLU A 209 -8.82 11.21 32.45
CA GLU A 209 -9.76 10.36 33.18
C GLU A 209 -10.10 10.97 34.56
N ALA A 210 -9.08 11.36 35.33
CA ALA A 210 -9.30 12.01 36.63
C ALA A 210 -10.05 13.35 36.52
N MET A 211 -9.86 14.12 35.44
CA MET A 211 -10.62 15.34 35.19
C MET A 211 -12.08 15.04 34.88
N VAL A 212 -12.36 14.00 34.10
CA VAL A 212 -13.73 13.56 33.80
C VAL A 212 -14.43 13.06 35.07
N ASP A 213 -13.73 12.32 35.91
CA ASP A 213 -14.25 11.90 37.22
C ASP A 213 -14.56 13.09 38.13
N GLY A 214 -13.65 14.07 38.19
CA GLY A 214 -13.85 15.32 38.94
C GLY A 214 -15.03 16.14 38.42
N MET A 215 -15.25 16.20 37.10
CA MET A 215 -16.45 16.84 36.52
C MET A 215 -17.72 16.09 36.90
N ALA A 216 -17.71 14.76 36.92
CA ALA A 216 -18.87 13.97 37.34
C ALA A 216 -19.20 14.19 38.83
N GLU A 217 -18.19 14.36 39.69
CA GLU A 217 -18.39 14.73 41.10
C GLU A 217 -18.94 16.16 41.24
N LEU A 218 -18.43 17.11 40.45
CA LEU A 218 -18.92 18.49 40.42
C LEU A 218 -20.39 18.53 39.99
N ASP A 219 -20.77 17.81 38.93
CA ASP A 219 -22.15 17.75 38.46
C ASP A 219 -23.08 17.13 39.53
N LYS A 220 -22.63 16.08 40.23
CA LYS A 220 -23.38 15.52 41.37
C LYS A 220 -23.56 16.54 42.50
N ALA A 221 -22.52 17.31 42.84
CA ALA A 221 -22.60 18.35 43.87
C ALA A 221 -23.54 19.49 43.44
N MET A 222 -23.47 19.92 42.18
CA MET A 222 -24.37 20.92 41.62
C MET A 222 -25.82 20.45 41.60
N ALA A 223 -26.09 19.18 41.31
CA ALA A 223 -27.43 18.60 41.41
C ALA A 223 -27.98 18.71 42.84
N LYS A 224 -27.19 18.32 43.84
CA LYS A 224 -27.57 18.46 45.27
C LYS A 224 -27.84 19.90 45.67
N LEU A 225 -27.06 20.86 45.17
CA LEU A 225 -27.29 22.29 45.42
C LEU A 225 -28.59 22.79 44.79
N ARG A 226 -28.94 22.30 43.60
CA ARG A 226 -30.22 22.65 42.93
C ARG A 226 -31.43 22.08 43.68
N ASP A 227 -31.29 20.88 44.24
CA ASP A 227 -32.36 20.22 45.00
C ASP A 227 -32.48 20.73 46.44
N PHE A 228 -31.54 21.57 46.89
CA PHE A 228 -31.55 22.15 48.23
C PHE A 228 -32.67 23.20 48.34
N LYS A 229 -33.83 22.79 48.83
CA LYS A 229 -34.89 23.71 49.24
C LYS A 229 -34.65 24.14 50.69
N VAL A 230 -34.59 25.45 50.90
CA VAL A 230 -34.59 26.04 52.25
C VAL A 230 -36.00 25.87 52.80
N GLU A 231 -36.18 24.97 53.76
CA GLU A 231 -37.41 24.93 54.56
C GLU A 231 -37.36 26.12 55.53
N ALA A 232 -38.33 27.02 55.37
CA ALA A 232 -38.55 28.21 56.20
C ALA A 232 -39.86 28.05 56.97
#